data_AF-A0A0B4XEB1-F1
#
_entry.id   AF-A0A0B4XEB1-F1
#
_cell.length_a   1.000
_cell.length_b   1.000
_cell.length_c   1.000
_cell.angle_alpha   90.00
_cell.angle_beta   90.00
_cell.angle_gamma   90.00
#
_symmetry.space_group_name_H-M   'P 1'
#
loop_
_entity.id
_entity.type
_entity.pdbx_description
1 polymer ?
#
loop_
_entity_poly.entity_id
_entity_poly.type
_entity_poly.pdbx_seq_one_letter_code
_entity_poly.pdbx_strand_id
1 'polypeptide(L)'
;MILPGFFGKLPAMGDFVTRGLTASFVGPWDRWITRHLVHRFSEGSVSAHLALRFILGPEAFGPMTGVVMASADRAGRRFPLTIAAAPPIASTDIATLAADWLEALEAAGKSASDGEMDGDGLAARLVSLPYPAITASGDPVRRMALWTGQCKAIEVDPGAPESALRHFFPEGLEAG
;
A
#
# COMPACT_ATOMS: atom_id res chain seq x y z
N MET A 1 -19.06 -8.37 4.81
CA MET A 1 -18.17 -7.27 5.20
C MET A 1 -16.78 -7.61 4.69
N ILE A 2 -16.12 -6.68 4.01
CA ILE A 2 -14.75 -6.88 3.50
C ILE A 2 -13.83 -6.14 4.46
N LEU A 3 -12.93 -6.87 5.12
CA LEU A 3 -11.98 -6.31 6.09
C LEU A 3 -10.59 -6.22 5.46
N PRO A 4 -9.85 -5.13 5.70
CA PRO A 4 -8.45 -5.04 5.30
C PRO A 4 -7.57 -5.96 6.14
N GLY A 5 -6.56 -6.51 5.48
CA GLY A 5 -5.42 -7.18 6.10
C GLY A 5 -4.14 -6.38 5.90
N PHE A 6 -3.02 -6.88 6.41
CA PHE A 6 -1.72 -6.26 6.24
C PHE A 6 -0.59 -7.26 6.07
N PHE A 7 0.48 -6.81 5.41
CA PHE A 7 1.72 -7.54 5.16
C PHE A 7 2.91 -6.57 5.23
N GLY A 8 4.01 -6.97 5.84
CA GLY A 8 5.25 -6.21 5.84
C GLY A 8 5.98 -6.30 7.17
N LYS A 9 6.66 -5.21 7.57
CA LYS A 9 7.34 -5.12 8.85
C LYS A 9 6.71 -4.06 9.75
N LEU A 10 6.90 -4.24 11.06
CA LEU A 10 6.45 -3.33 12.11
C LEU A 10 7.57 -3.22 13.17
N PRO A 11 7.80 -2.04 13.78
CA PRO A 11 8.84 -1.86 14.80
C PRO A 11 8.66 -2.77 16.03
N ALA A 12 7.42 -3.10 16.37
CA ALA A 12 7.10 -4.00 17.48
C ALA A 12 7.45 -5.48 17.19
N MET A 13 7.72 -5.83 15.93
CA MET A 13 7.94 -7.22 15.49
C MET A 13 9.40 -7.44 15.06
N GLY A 14 9.90 -8.66 15.28
CA GLY A 14 11.27 -9.05 14.89
C GLY A 14 11.40 -9.57 13.46
N ASP A 15 10.29 -9.85 12.78
CA ASP A 15 10.26 -10.39 11.41
C ASP A 15 8.99 -9.93 10.67
N PHE A 16 8.80 -10.39 9.44
CA PHE A 16 7.61 -10.14 8.64
C PHE A 16 6.33 -10.58 9.37
N VAL A 17 5.28 -9.77 9.21
CA VAL A 17 3.94 -10.04 9.71
C VAL A 17 2.97 -10.07 8.53
N THR A 18 2.03 -11.03 8.56
CA THR A 18 0.92 -11.13 7.60
C THR A 18 -0.36 -11.46 8.35
N ARG A 19 -1.43 -10.70 8.13
CA ARG A 19 -2.77 -10.99 8.69
C ARG A 19 -3.86 -10.59 7.71
N GLY A 20 -4.88 -11.44 7.56
CA GLY A 20 -6.06 -11.12 6.74
C GLY A 20 -5.83 -11.04 5.22
N LEU A 21 -4.61 -11.33 4.73
CA LEU A 21 -4.27 -11.36 3.30
C LEU A 21 -3.99 -12.78 2.83
N THR A 22 -4.38 -13.11 1.60
CA THR A 22 -4.15 -14.44 1.03
C THR A 22 -2.72 -14.59 0.51
N ALA A 23 -2.18 -15.81 0.57
CA ALA A 23 -0.86 -16.12 0.02
C ALA A 23 -0.77 -15.86 -1.50
N SER A 24 -1.89 -16.00 -2.22
CA SER A 24 -1.99 -15.72 -3.65
C SER A 24 -1.74 -14.25 -4.00
N PHE A 25 -2.06 -13.33 -3.09
CA PHE A 25 -1.72 -11.91 -3.21
C PHE A 25 -0.30 -11.63 -2.68
N VAL A 26 -0.01 -12.09 -1.44
CA VAL A 26 1.23 -11.73 -0.73
C VAL A 26 2.47 -12.17 -1.50
N GLY A 27 2.51 -13.39 -2.06
CA GLY A 27 3.68 -13.91 -2.76
C GLY A 27 4.15 -13.05 -3.96
N PRO A 28 3.31 -12.78 -4.96
CA PRO A 28 3.69 -11.89 -6.07
C PRO A 28 3.86 -10.43 -5.66
N TRP A 29 3.07 -9.93 -4.70
CA TRP A 29 3.17 -8.57 -4.18
C TRP A 29 4.50 -8.31 -3.46
N ASP A 30 4.93 -9.23 -2.60
CA ASP A 30 6.23 -9.18 -1.92
C ASP A 30 7.40 -9.06 -2.92
N ARG A 31 7.40 -9.90 -3.96
CA ARG A 31 8.42 -9.84 -5.01
C ARG A 31 8.44 -8.49 -5.72
N TRP A 32 7.26 -7.93 -5.99
CA TRP A 32 7.14 -6.63 -6.65
C TRP A 32 7.61 -5.47 -5.75
N ILE A 33 7.18 -5.44 -4.49
CA ILE A 33 7.62 -4.47 -3.48
C ILE A 33 9.14 -4.56 -3.27
N THR A 34 9.67 -5.77 -3.10
CA THR A 34 11.11 -6.00 -2.90
C THR A 34 11.92 -5.41 -4.04
N ARG A 35 11.48 -5.63 -5.28
CA ARG A 35 12.16 -5.14 -6.47
C ARG A 35 12.04 -3.62 -6.65
N HIS A 36 10.85 -3.06 -6.41
CA HIS A 36 10.54 -1.70 -6.86
C HIS A 36 10.36 -0.69 -5.74
N LEU A 37 9.98 -1.06 -4.52
CA LEU A 37 9.61 -0.10 -3.49
C LEU A 37 10.56 -0.08 -2.29
N VAL A 38 11.20 -1.19 -1.91
CA VAL A 38 12.05 -1.25 -0.70
C VAL A 38 13.13 -0.15 -0.67
N HIS A 39 13.86 0.05 -1.78
CA HIS A 39 14.92 1.06 -1.88
C HIS A 39 14.40 2.51 -1.95
N ARG A 40 13.12 2.70 -2.27
CA ARG A 40 12.49 4.03 -2.37
C ARG A 40 11.98 4.53 -1.02
N PHE A 41 11.67 3.60 -0.13
CA PHE A 41 11.26 3.85 1.25
C PHE A 41 12.43 3.82 2.26
N SER A 42 13.68 3.77 1.81
CA SER A 42 14.87 3.85 2.67
C SER A 42 15.39 5.29 2.90
N GLU A 43 16.20 5.45 3.97
CA GLU A 43 16.73 6.72 4.52
C GLU A 43 17.28 7.73 3.50
N GLY A 44 17.09 9.02 3.78
CA GLY A 44 17.53 10.15 2.94
C GLY A 44 16.49 10.62 1.92
N SER A 45 15.45 9.82 1.70
CA SER A 45 14.36 10.14 0.77
C SER A 45 13.28 11.01 1.43
N VAL A 46 12.86 12.08 0.75
CA VAL A 46 11.66 12.89 1.05
C VAL A 46 10.41 12.02 1.22
N SER A 47 10.46 10.77 0.72
CA SER A 47 9.36 9.81 0.68
C SER A 47 9.19 8.96 1.94
N ALA A 48 9.97 9.19 3.01
CA ALA A 48 9.78 8.48 4.29
C ALA A 48 8.37 8.67 4.89
N HIS A 49 7.72 9.79 4.56
CA HIS A 49 6.35 10.12 4.97
C HIS A 49 5.31 9.83 3.88
N LEU A 50 5.72 9.29 2.74
CA LEU A 50 4.81 9.01 1.63
C LEU A 50 4.04 7.72 1.90
N ALA A 51 2.72 7.79 1.75
CA ALA A 51 1.88 6.62 1.53
C ALA A 51 1.47 6.58 0.06
N LEU A 52 1.72 5.44 -0.58
CA LEU A 52 1.32 5.17 -1.96
C LEU A 52 0.03 4.34 -1.93
N ARG A 53 -1.04 4.91 -2.46
CA ARG A 53 -2.33 4.23 -2.65
C ARG A 53 -2.28 3.42 -3.95
N PHE A 54 -2.95 2.28 -3.96
CA PHE A 54 -2.99 1.41 -5.12
C PHE A 54 -4.36 0.76 -5.35
N ILE A 55 -4.63 0.44 -6.61
CA ILE A 55 -5.66 -0.49 -7.05
C ILE A 55 -5.04 -1.44 -8.06
N LEU A 56 -5.24 -2.73 -7.85
CA LEU A 56 -4.84 -3.81 -8.73
C LEU A 56 -6.08 -4.40 -9.39
N GLY A 57 -5.91 -4.74 -10.66
CA GLY A 57 -6.86 -5.49 -11.45
C GLY A 57 -6.51 -6.96 -11.57
N PRO A 58 -7.36 -7.74 -12.26
CA PRO A 58 -7.18 -9.18 -12.43
C PRO A 58 -5.92 -9.56 -13.21
N GLU A 59 -5.37 -8.68 -14.03
CA GLU A 59 -4.18 -8.94 -14.86
C GLU A 59 -2.85 -8.59 -14.15
N ALA A 60 -2.89 -8.13 -12.88
CA ALA A 60 -1.71 -7.91 -12.04
C ALA A 60 -1.50 -9.05 -11.03
N PHE A 61 -1.83 -8.81 -9.75
CA PHE A 61 -1.66 -9.77 -8.64
C PHE A 61 -3.03 -10.22 -8.08
N GLY A 62 -4.08 -10.07 -8.89
CA GLY A 62 -5.46 -10.17 -8.48
C GLY A 62 -6.02 -8.85 -7.94
N PRO A 63 -7.36 -8.70 -7.90
CA PRO A 63 -8.00 -7.48 -7.42
C PRO A 63 -7.67 -7.18 -5.96
N MET A 64 -7.05 -6.02 -5.73
CA MET A 64 -6.66 -5.58 -4.38
C MET A 64 -6.51 -4.05 -4.37
N THR A 65 -6.97 -3.39 -3.32
CA THR A 65 -6.72 -1.95 -3.11
C THR A 65 -6.25 -1.69 -1.70
N GLY A 66 -5.47 -0.63 -1.53
CA GLY A 66 -4.91 -0.30 -0.24
C GLY A 66 -3.79 0.71 -0.34
N VAL A 67 -2.92 0.66 0.66
CA VAL A 67 -1.82 1.59 0.87
C VAL A 67 -0.53 0.83 1.13
N VAL A 68 0.58 1.39 0.67
CA VAL A 68 1.94 0.95 1.03
C VAL A 68 2.76 2.15 1.48
N MET A 69 3.48 2.00 2.58
CA MET A 69 4.26 3.08 3.20
C MET A 69 5.54 2.55 3.83
N ALA A 70 6.47 3.45 4.15
CA ALA A 70 7.73 3.09 4.80
C ALA A 70 7.49 2.42 6.16
N SER A 71 8.29 1.39 6.46
CA SER A 71 8.34 0.72 7.75
C SER A 71 9.66 -0.04 7.92
N ALA A 72 9.93 -0.48 9.15
CA ALA A 72 11.06 -1.31 9.52
C ALA A 72 10.68 -2.27 10.66
N ASP A 73 11.42 -3.36 10.82
CA ASP A 73 11.30 -4.20 12.02
C ASP A 73 12.08 -3.61 13.21
N ARG A 74 11.99 -4.30 14.36
CA ARG A 74 12.71 -3.93 15.59
C ARG A 74 14.24 -3.80 15.41
N ALA A 75 14.83 -4.51 14.44
CA ALA A 75 16.27 -4.46 14.16
C ALA A 75 16.63 -3.34 13.17
N GLY A 76 15.66 -2.52 12.74
CA GLY A 76 15.85 -1.46 11.76
C GLY A 76 15.93 -1.97 10.31
N ARG A 77 15.68 -3.26 10.05
CA ARG A 77 15.72 -3.79 8.68
C ARG A 77 14.46 -3.35 7.95
N ARG A 78 14.64 -2.49 6.95
CA ARG A 78 13.56 -1.83 6.22
C ARG A 78 12.78 -2.80 5.34
N PHE A 79 11.46 -2.69 5.41
CA PHE A 79 10.54 -3.28 4.45
C PHE A 79 9.18 -2.57 4.58
N PRO A 80 8.55 -2.14 3.48
CA PRO A 80 7.30 -1.40 3.53
C PRO A 80 6.16 -2.15 4.22
N LEU A 81 5.29 -1.41 4.91
CA LEU A 81 4.01 -1.93 5.39
C LEU A 81 2.97 -1.77 4.29
N THR A 82 2.28 -2.85 3.94
CA THR A 82 1.10 -2.86 3.08
C THR A 82 -0.14 -3.11 3.92
N ILE A 83 -1.20 -2.31 3.72
CA ILE A 83 -2.55 -2.56 4.23
C ILE A 83 -3.49 -2.63 3.04
N ALA A 84 -4.28 -3.69 2.91
CA ALA A 84 -5.04 -3.95 1.69
C ALA A 84 -6.33 -4.73 1.92
N ALA A 85 -7.32 -4.53 1.03
CA ALA A 85 -8.55 -5.28 0.96
C ALA A 85 -8.92 -5.58 -0.50
N ALA A 86 -9.56 -6.72 -0.75
CA ALA A 86 -10.03 -7.08 -2.09
C ALA A 86 -11.35 -6.37 -2.40
N PRO A 87 -11.38 -5.37 -3.31
CA PRO A 87 -12.63 -4.71 -3.67
C PRO A 87 -13.50 -5.67 -4.50
N PRO A 88 -14.84 -5.53 -4.46
CA PRO A 88 -15.72 -6.32 -5.33
C PRO A 88 -15.46 -6.10 -6.82
N ILE A 89 -15.06 -4.87 -7.19
CA ILE A 89 -14.77 -4.45 -8.56
C ILE A 89 -13.49 -3.60 -8.52
N ALA A 90 -12.51 -3.90 -9.36
CA ALA A 90 -11.34 -3.04 -9.56
C ALA A 90 -11.67 -1.94 -10.57
N SER A 91 -11.87 -0.71 -10.08
CA SER A 91 -12.28 0.45 -10.89
C SER A 91 -11.45 1.69 -10.52
N THR A 92 -11.28 2.58 -11.49
CA THR A 92 -10.60 3.87 -11.30
C THR A 92 -11.33 4.78 -10.30
N ASP A 93 -12.64 4.62 -10.13
CA ASP A 93 -13.45 5.36 -9.17
C ASP A 93 -13.02 5.16 -7.71
N ILE A 94 -12.33 4.04 -7.41
CA ILE A 94 -11.87 3.72 -6.05
C ILE A 94 -10.98 4.84 -5.50
N ALA A 95 -10.18 5.48 -6.35
CA ALA A 95 -9.30 6.58 -5.94
C ALA A 95 -10.08 7.73 -5.28
N THR A 96 -11.31 7.97 -5.72
CA THR A 96 -12.18 9.04 -5.20
C THR A 96 -13.19 8.50 -4.18
N LEU A 97 -13.89 7.40 -4.50
CA LEU A 97 -14.98 6.87 -3.69
C LEU A 97 -14.50 6.22 -2.38
N ALA A 98 -13.24 5.75 -2.34
CA ALA A 98 -12.63 5.19 -1.13
C ALA A 98 -11.62 6.14 -0.47
N ALA A 99 -11.58 7.43 -0.85
CA ALA A 99 -10.53 8.35 -0.41
C ALA A 99 -10.40 8.43 1.12
N ASP A 100 -11.52 8.62 1.83
CA ASP A 100 -11.54 8.69 3.30
C ASP A 100 -11.11 7.36 3.95
N TRP A 101 -11.51 6.24 3.35
CA TRP A 101 -11.12 4.91 3.83
C TRP A 101 -9.61 4.68 3.67
N LEU A 102 -9.05 5.04 2.51
CA LEU A 102 -7.61 4.95 2.24
C LEU A 102 -6.84 5.86 3.20
N GLU A 103 -7.29 7.10 3.43
CA GLU A 103 -6.69 8.01 4.41
C GLU A 103 -6.70 7.42 5.82
N ALA A 104 -7.80 6.76 6.23
CA ALA A 104 -7.86 6.06 7.50
C ALA A 104 -6.87 4.87 7.58
N LEU A 105 -6.63 4.15 6.47
CA LEU A 105 -5.60 3.12 6.41
C LEU A 105 -4.19 3.72 6.50
N GLU A 106 -3.94 4.85 5.85
CA GLU A 106 -2.66 5.57 5.94
C GLU A 106 -2.36 5.98 7.39
N ALA A 107 -3.34 6.56 8.08
CA ALA A 107 -3.19 6.95 9.48
C ALA A 107 -2.93 5.74 10.38
N ALA A 108 -3.68 4.64 10.21
CA ALA A 108 -3.48 3.42 11.00
C ALA A 108 -2.11 2.78 10.74
N GLY A 109 -1.69 2.72 9.46
CA GLY A 109 -0.38 2.22 9.08
C GLY A 109 0.76 3.10 9.61
N LYS A 110 0.60 4.42 9.59
CA LYS A 110 1.59 5.37 10.12
C LYS A 110 1.81 5.17 11.62
N SER A 111 0.74 5.13 12.42
CA SER A 111 0.85 4.84 13.86
C SER A 111 1.53 3.50 14.13
N ALA A 112 1.25 2.47 13.33
CA ALA A 112 1.92 1.18 13.48
C ALA A 112 3.41 1.23 13.07
N SER A 113 3.74 1.89 11.97
CA SER A 113 5.12 2.11 11.51
C SER A 113 5.96 2.99 12.44
N ASP A 114 5.32 3.88 13.21
CA ASP A 114 5.97 4.73 14.23
C ASP A 114 6.13 4.00 15.58
N GLY A 115 5.58 2.80 15.72
CA GLY A 115 5.62 2.03 16.95
C GLY A 115 4.62 2.47 18.02
N GLU A 116 3.63 3.31 17.67
CA GLU A 116 2.51 3.66 18.55
C GLU A 116 1.54 2.49 18.73
N MET A 117 1.64 1.48 17.86
CA MET A 117 0.75 0.33 17.76
C MET A 117 1.51 -0.91 17.27
N ASP A 118 1.24 -2.06 17.88
CA ASP A 118 1.79 -3.35 17.42
C ASP A 118 0.85 -4.04 16.38
N GLY A 119 1.22 -5.24 15.96
CA GLY A 119 0.43 -5.99 14.97
C GLY A 119 -0.97 -6.38 15.47
N ASP A 120 -1.17 -6.58 16.77
CA ASP A 120 -2.46 -6.88 17.38
C ASP A 120 -3.35 -5.64 17.42
N GLY A 121 -2.80 -4.50 17.84
CA GLY A 121 -3.46 -3.21 17.78
C GLY A 121 -3.86 -2.82 16.36
N LEU A 122 -2.98 -3.06 15.37
CA LEU A 122 -3.29 -2.78 13.97
C LEU A 122 -4.42 -3.67 13.46
N ALA A 123 -4.36 -4.98 13.76
CA ALA A 123 -5.45 -5.88 13.41
C ALA A 123 -6.79 -5.44 14.01
N ALA A 124 -6.81 -5.04 15.29
CA ALA A 124 -8.01 -4.54 15.95
C ALA A 124 -8.52 -3.22 15.34
N ARG A 125 -7.62 -2.30 14.99
CA ARG A 125 -7.99 -1.03 14.34
C ARG A 125 -8.63 -1.27 12.97
N LEU A 126 -8.08 -2.19 12.18
CA LEU A 126 -8.56 -2.52 10.84
C LEU A 126 -9.95 -3.17 10.83
N VAL A 127 -10.37 -3.85 11.90
CA VAL A 127 -11.76 -4.34 12.06
C VAL A 127 -12.76 -3.19 12.04
N SER A 128 -12.38 -2.00 12.52
CA SER A 128 -13.22 -0.81 12.52
C SER A 128 -13.18 -0.03 11.21
N LEU A 129 -12.42 -0.49 10.22
CA LEU A 129 -12.23 0.16 8.92
C LEU A 129 -12.62 -0.80 7.78
N PRO A 130 -13.85 -1.32 7.74
CA PRO A 130 -14.28 -2.17 6.63
C PRO A 130 -14.22 -1.39 5.31
N TYR A 131 -13.95 -2.10 4.22
CA TYR A 131 -14.04 -1.52 2.89
C TYR A 131 -15.45 -0.93 2.68
N PRO A 132 -15.55 0.34 2.24
CA PRO A 132 -16.83 1.03 2.11
C PRO A 132 -17.74 0.36 1.08
N ALA A 133 -19.06 0.52 1.26
CA ALA A 133 -20.06 0.05 0.31
C ALA A 133 -20.07 0.93 -0.95
N ILE A 134 -19.09 0.69 -1.84
CA ILE A 134 -18.91 1.43 -3.08
C ILE A 134 -19.65 0.74 -4.23
N THR A 135 -20.48 1.50 -4.93
CA THR A 135 -21.04 1.12 -6.23
C THR A 135 -20.19 1.78 -7.30
N ALA A 136 -19.12 1.10 -7.74
CA ALA A 136 -18.23 1.62 -8.78
C ALA A 136 -18.86 1.46 -10.17
N SER A 137 -18.74 2.49 -11.00
CA SER A 137 -19.23 2.48 -12.40
C SER A 137 -18.19 2.98 -13.41
N GLY A 138 -17.04 3.46 -12.94
CA GLY A 138 -15.94 3.92 -13.75
C GLY A 138 -15.12 2.80 -14.37
N ASP A 139 -14.14 3.19 -15.18
CA ASP A 139 -13.37 2.28 -16.00
C ASP A 139 -12.69 1.16 -15.20
N PRO A 140 -12.70 -0.09 -15.70
CA PRO A 140 -12.07 -1.20 -15.01
C PRO A 140 -10.55 -1.01 -14.99
N VAL A 141 -9.95 -1.17 -13.82
CA VAL A 141 -8.49 -1.29 -13.70
C VAL A 141 -8.14 -2.74 -14.01
N ARG A 142 -7.43 -2.96 -15.12
CA ARG A 142 -7.01 -4.29 -15.54
C ARG A 142 -5.71 -4.75 -14.88
N ARG A 143 -4.73 -3.84 -14.79
CA ARG A 143 -3.39 -4.10 -14.27
C ARG A 143 -3.18 -3.44 -12.91
N MET A 144 -2.58 -2.25 -12.88
CA MET A 144 -2.26 -1.54 -11.65
C MET A 144 -2.46 -0.04 -11.89
N ALA A 145 -2.94 0.66 -10.87
CA ALA A 145 -2.87 2.11 -10.82
C ALA A 145 -2.41 2.56 -9.43
N LEU A 146 -1.61 3.63 -9.40
CA LEU A 146 -0.99 4.18 -8.19
C LEU A 146 -1.32 5.68 -8.06
N TRP A 147 -1.46 6.16 -6.82
CA TRP A 147 -1.63 7.59 -6.52
C TRP A 147 -1.21 7.90 -5.09
N THR A 148 -1.19 9.19 -4.75
CA THR A 148 -0.90 9.71 -3.42
C THR A 148 -1.94 10.77 -3.09
N GLY A 149 -2.41 10.83 -1.83
CA GLY A 149 -3.38 11.84 -1.37
C GLY A 149 -4.56 12.04 -2.33
N GLN A 150 -4.74 13.30 -2.77
CA GLN A 150 -5.81 13.74 -3.68
C GLN A 150 -5.38 13.78 -5.16
N CYS A 151 -4.23 13.20 -5.51
CA CYS A 151 -3.76 13.15 -6.90
C CYS A 151 -4.55 12.12 -7.71
N LYS A 152 -4.59 12.33 -9.04
CA LYS A 152 -5.20 11.38 -9.98
C LYS A 152 -4.41 10.07 -10.01
N ALA A 153 -5.12 8.95 -10.04
CA ALA A 153 -4.55 7.63 -10.30
C ALA A 153 -3.85 7.57 -11.67
N ILE A 154 -2.61 7.06 -11.65
CA ILE A 154 -1.78 6.84 -12.83
C ILE A 154 -1.71 5.33 -13.08
N GLU A 155 -1.99 4.91 -14.32
CA GLU A 155 -1.84 3.50 -14.70
C GLU A 155 -0.37 3.10 -14.70
N VAL A 156 -0.09 1.90 -14.20
CA VAL A 156 1.26 1.35 -14.05
C VAL A 156 1.30 -0.05 -14.65
N ASP A 157 2.31 -0.30 -15.49
CA ASP A 157 2.64 -1.66 -15.89
C ASP A 157 3.43 -2.34 -14.75
N PRO A 158 2.91 -3.40 -14.11
CA PRO A 158 3.63 -4.09 -13.04
C PRO A 158 4.95 -4.72 -13.52
N GLY A 159 5.09 -5.00 -14.81
CA GLY A 159 6.33 -5.53 -15.41
C GLY A 159 7.38 -4.47 -15.72
N ALA A 160 6.97 -3.20 -15.85
CA ALA A 160 7.86 -2.07 -16.16
C ALA A 160 7.41 -0.77 -15.45
N PRO A 161 7.37 -0.74 -14.10
CA PRO A 161 6.73 0.35 -13.36
C PRO A 161 7.59 1.62 -13.26
N GLU A 162 8.84 1.57 -13.72
CA GLU A 162 9.87 2.56 -13.40
C GLU A 162 9.53 3.98 -13.85
N SER A 163 8.91 4.14 -15.02
CA SER A 163 8.48 5.46 -15.51
C SER A 163 7.37 6.04 -14.64
N ALA A 164 6.43 5.21 -14.17
CA ALA A 164 5.35 5.65 -13.32
C ALA A 164 5.85 6.02 -11.91
N LEU A 165 6.75 5.20 -11.35
CA LEU A 165 7.30 5.41 -10.01
C LEU A 165 8.09 6.70 -9.88
N ARG A 166 8.74 7.19 -10.95
CA ARG A 166 9.43 8.49 -10.96
C ARG A 166 8.51 9.67 -10.67
N HIS A 167 7.20 9.56 -10.89
CA HIS A 167 6.24 10.62 -10.53
C HIS A 167 6.00 10.72 -9.02
N PHE A 168 6.17 9.62 -8.28
CA PHE A 168 5.94 9.55 -6.84
C PHE A 168 7.23 9.70 -6.04
N PHE A 169 8.34 9.25 -6.62
CA PHE A 169 9.66 9.26 -6.02
C PHE A 169 10.61 10.02 -6.95
N PRO A 170 10.50 11.36 -7.02
CA PRO A 170 11.47 12.15 -7.76
C PRO A 170 12.83 11.94 -7.13
N GLU A 171 13.82 11.51 -7.93
CA GLU A 171 15.20 11.43 -7.46
C GLU A 171 15.62 12.81 -6.95
N GLY A 172 16.20 12.84 -5.76
CA GLY A 172 16.81 14.06 -5.24
C GLY A 172 17.84 14.54 -6.26
N LEU A 173 17.72 15.81 -6.65
CA LEU A 173 18.81 16.60 -7.18
C LEU A 173 20.00 16.37 -6.24
N GLU A 174 20.99 15.59 -6.67
CA GLU A 174 22.26 15.44 -5.95
C GLU A 174 22.73 16.84 -5.55
N ALA A 175 22.96 17.03 -4.26
CA ALA A 175 23.60 18.21 -3.74
C ALA A 175 24.98 18.33 -4.41
N GLY A 176 25.12 19.32 -5.28
CA GLY A 176 26.42 19.84 -5.71
C GLY A 176 27.08 20.64 -4.60
#